data_AF-A0A431LNA6-F1
#
_entry.id   AF-A0A431LNA6-F1
#
_cell.length_a   1.000
_cell.length_b   1.000
_cell.length_c   1.000
_cell.angle_alpha   90.00
_cell.angle_beta   90.00
_cell.angle_gamma   90.00
#
_symmetry.space_group_name_H-M   'P 1'
#
loop_
_entity.id
_entity.type
_entity.pdbx_description
1 polymer ?
#
loop_
_entity_poly.entity_id
_entity_poly.type
_entity_poly.pdbx_seq_one_letter_code
_entity_poly.pdbx_strand_id
1 'polypeptide(L)'
;MPLQIDDTPALLTPAQTLTGWRREFCIELLGDGQARVFLRAVETASMKATELQRAVLFHRVGAGFGDLAGCVAAVREPLEALARSAVRQTPSRDNLFAAVTYDRAAWDRAAARIDDWQRRPHPVPTR
;
A
#
# COMPACT_ATOMS: atom_id res chain seq x y z
N MET A 1 4.56 15.57 -9.52
CA MET A 1 4.98 14.77 -8.36
C MET A 1 4.65 13.32 -8.66
N PRO A 2 5.62 12.45 -8.96
CA PRO A 2 5.28 11.14 -9.49
C PRO A 2 5.00 10.14 -8.36
N LEU A 3 3.74 9.71 -8.27
CA LEU A 3 3.43 8.39 -7.75
C LEU A 3 3.84 7.38 -8.81
N GLN A 4 4.83 6.54 -8.51
CA GLN A 4 5.20 5.43 -9.37
C GLN A 4 4.28 4.25 -9.09
N ILE A 5 3.52 3.80 -10.09
CA ILE A 5 2.68 2.60 -9.97
C ILE A 5 3.46 1.45 -10.58
N ASP A 6 3.77 0.45 -9.77
CA ASP A 6 4.31 -0.83 -10.23
C ASP A 6 3.18 -1.85 -10.22
N ASP A 7 2.59 -2.03 -11.40
CA ASP A 7 1.43 -2.91 -11.63
C ASP A 7 1.86 -4.33 -11.99
N THR A 8 3.04 -4.75 -11.53
CA THR A 8 3.46 -6.14 -11.66
C THR A 8 2.47 -7.03 -10.92
N PRO A 9 1.89 -8.05 -11.59
CA PRO A 9 0.85 -8.89 -10.98
C PRO A 9 1.34 -9.61 -9.72
N ALA A 10 0.67 -9.38 -8.59
CA ALA A 10 0.87 -10.14 -7.36
C ALA A 10 0.08 -11.47 -7.42
N LEU A 11 0.64 -12.45 -8.13
CA LEU A 11 0.03 -13.77 -8.29
C LEU A 11 -0.05 -14.49 -6.94
N LEU A 12 -1.26 -14.97 -6.60
CA LEU A 12 -1.47 -15.83 -5.44
C LEU A 12 -1.38 -17.30 -5.88
N THR A 13 -0.80 -18.14 -5.04
CA THR A 13 -0.91 -19.58 -5.21
C THR A 13 -2.36 -20.05 -5.01
N PRO A 14 -2.76 -21.22 -5.53
CA PRO A 14 -4.07 -21.79 -5.26
C PRO A 14 -4.38 -21.89 -3.75
N ALA A 15 -3.40 -22.33 -2.96
CA ALA A 15 -3.51 -22.42 -1.50
C ALA A 15 -3.75 -21.04 -0.84
N GLN A 16 -3.07 -20.00 -1.31
CA GLN A 16 -3.25 -18.64 -0.81
C GLN A 16 -4.63 -18.07 -1.14
N THR A 17 -5.16 -18.39 -2.31
CA THR A 17 -6.47 -17.93 -2.78
C THR A 17 -7.60 -18.42 -1.88
N LEU A 18 -7.48 -19.66 -1.35
CA LEU A 18 -8.44 -20.26 -0.42
C LEU A 18 -8.48 -19.54 0.94
N THR A 19 -7.38 -18.90 1.34
CA THR A 19 -7.27 -18.21 2.63
C THR A 19 -7.69 -16.75 2.57
N GLY A 20 -7.97 -16.16 1.40
CA GLY A 20 -8.56 -14.82 1.24
C GLY A 20 -7.71 -13.59 1.62
N TRP A 21 -6.69 -13.71 2.47
CA TRP A 21 -6.01 -12.58 3.15
C TRP A 21 -4.52 -12.40 2.76
N ARG A 22 -4.17 -12.68 1.49
CA ARG A 22 -2.78 -12.84 1.07
C ARG A 22 -2.25 -11.76 0.14
N ARG A 23 -3.01 -10.69 -0.10
CA ARG A 23 -2.56 -9.52 -0.86
C ARG A 23 -2.49 -8.27 0.00
N GLU A 24 -1.45 -7.48 -0.24
CA GLU A 24 -1.23 -6.21 0.40
C GLU A 24 -1.08 -5.11 -0.65
N PHE A 25 -1.82 -4.02 -0.47
CA PHE A 25 -1.59 -2.76 -1.14
C PHE A 25 -0.47 -2.04 -0.41
N CYS A 26 0.67 -1.87 -1.06
CA CYS A 26 1.88 -1.34 -0.46
C CYS A 26 2.20 0.05 -1.00
N ILE A 27 2.68 0.93 -0.12
CA ILE A 27 3.21 2.24 -0.44
C ILE A 27 4.61 2.32 0.16
N GLU A 28 5.62 2.35 -0.70
CA GLU A 28 6.99 2.66 -0.31
C GLU A 28 7.20 4.18 -0.43
N LEU A 29 7.47 4.81 0.71
CA LEU A 29 7.74 6.23 0.78
C LEU A 29 9.21 6.49 0.46
N LEU A 30 9.49 7.07 -0.70
CA LEU A 30 10.86 7.28 -1.17
C LEU A 30 11.49 8.54 -0.54
N GLY A 31 10.67 9.50 -0.14
CA GLY A 31 11.09 10.83 0.29
C GLY A 31 10.87 11.86 -0.81
N ASP A 32 11.09 13.14 -0.52
CA ASP A 32 11.01 14.25 -1.48
C ASP A 32 9.71 14.31 -2.29
N GLY A 33 8.59 13.94 -1.66
CA GLY A 33 7.29 13.94 -2.33
C GLY A 33 7.06 12.77 -3.29
N GLN A 34 7.92 11.75 -3.26
CA GLN A 34 7.83 10.57 -4.12
C GLN A 34 7.40 9.33 -3.33
N ALA A 35 6.60 8.49 -3.99
CA ALA A 35 6.23 7.18 -3.47
C ALA A 35 6.04 6.18 -4.59
N ARG A 36 6.35 4.91 -4.29
CA ARG A 36 6.06 3.78 -5.16
C ARG A 36 4.89 3.00 -4.57
N VAL A 37 3.92 2.67 -5.42
CA VAL A 37 2.73 1.91 -5.06
C VAL A 37 2.73 0.60 -5.83
N PHE A 38 2.51 -0.50 -5.12
CA PHE A 38 2.56 -1.85 -5.70
C PHE A 38 1.67 -2.81 -4.92
N LEU A 39 1.36 -3.95 -5.54
CA LEU A 39 0.75 -5.09 -4.87
C LEU A 39 1.81 -6.11 -4.48
N ARG A 40 1.63 -6.71 -3.29
CA ARG A 40 2.46 -7.83 -2.83
C ARG A 40 1.59 -9.01 -2.43
N ALA A 41 1.97 -10.20 -2.87
CA ALA A 41 1.46 -11.45 -2.32
C ALA A 41 2.31 -11.84 -1.10
N VAL A 42 1.69 -12.14 0.03
CA VAL A 42 2.39 -12.48 1.28
C VAL A 42 1.97 -13.85 1.82
N GLU A 43 2.95 -14.64 2.25
CA GLU A 43 2.73 -15.95 2.87
C GLU A 43 2.41 -15.87 4.36
N THR A 44 2.82 -14.79 5.02
CA THR A 44 2.52 -14.47 6.42
C THR A 44 2.17 -12.99 6.50
N ALA A 45 1.36 -12.62 7.48
CA ALA A 45 0.93 -11.23 7.59
C ALA A 45 2.12 -10.31 7.89
N SER A 46 2.24 -9.21 7.15
CA SER A 46 3.29 -8.23 7.40
C SER A 46 3.13 -7.61 8.78
N MET A 47 4.27 -7.34 9.43
CA MET A 47 4.33 -6.62 10.70
C MET A 47 4.64 -5.16 10.45
N LYS A 48 3.80 -4.27 11.00
CA LYS A 48 3.91 -2.82 10.82
C LYS A 48 5.29 -2.27 11.17
N ALA A 49 5.91 -2.75 12.26
CA ALA A 49 7.24 -2.31 12.68
C ALA A 49 8.33 -2.65 11.66
N THR A 50 8.32 -3.88 11.13
CA THR A 50 9.29 -4.35 10.12
C THR A 50 9.18 -3.59 8.81
N GLU A 51 7.96 -3.33 8.35
CA GLU A 51 7.76 -2.62 7.08
C GLU A 51 8.05 -1.12 7.22
N LEU A 52 7.80 -0.52 8.38
CA LEU A 52 8.19 0.88 8.65
C LEU A 52 9.71 1.09 8.65
N GLN A 53 10.51 0.08 9.04
CA GLN A 53 11.97 0.14 8.85
C GLN A 53 12.37 0.22 7.38
N ARG A 54 11.51 -0.23 6.46
CA ARG A 54 11.70 -0.14 5.01
C ARG A 54 10.98 1.07 4.40
N ALA A 55 10.40 1.94 5.22
CA ALA A 55 9.52 3.03 4.80
C ALA A 55 8.30 2.56 3.99
N VAL A 56 7.82 1.34 4.26
CA VAL A 56 6.66 0.75 3.59
C VAL A 56 5.45 0.79 4.51
N LEU A 57 4.36 1.39 4.02
CA LEU A 57 3.01 1.23 4.56
C LEU A 57 2.27 0.18 3.75
N PHE A 58 1.40 -0.58 4.41
CA PHE A 58 0.61 -1.60 3.74
C PHE A 58 -0.80 -1.66 4.28
N HIS A 59 -1.74 -1.98 3.39
CA HIS A 59 -3.13 -2.27 3.72
C HIS A 59 -3.52 -3.62 3.13
N ARG A 60 -4.26 -4.43 3.89
CA ARG A 60 -4.68 -5.75 3.41
C ARG A 60 -5.85 -5.61 2.46
N VAL A 61 -5.79 -6.30 1.33
CA VAL A 61 -6.84 -6.33 0.32
C VAL A 61 -7.27 -7.77 0.04
N GLY A 62 -8.53 -7.95 -0.33
CA GLY A 62 -9.07 -9.28 -0.65
C GLY A 62 -8.39 -9.93 -1.86
N ALA A 63 -8.49 -11.27 -1.96
CA ALA A 63 -7.93 -12.05 -3.06
C ALA A 63 -8.46 -11.65 -4.46
N GLY A 64 -9.64 -11.02 -4.53
CA GLY A 64 -10.21 -10.49 -5.78
C GLY A 64 -9.67 -9.12 -6.21
N PHE A 65 -8.85 -8.46 -5.38
CA PHE A 65 -8.27 -7.17 -5.72
C PHE A 65 -7.25 -7.33 -6.85
N GLY A 66 -7.51 -6.71 -8.00
CA GLY A 66 -6.64 -6.81 -9.18
C GLY A 66 -6.45 -5.51 -9.97
N ASP A 67 -7.22 -4.46 -9.69
CA ASP A 67 -7.09 -3.16 -10.37
C ASP A 67 -6.32 -2.16 -9.49
N LEU A 68 -4.98 -2.26 -9.52
CA LEU A 68 -4.12 -1.35 -8.77
C LEU A 68 -4.21 0.07 -9.31
N ALA A 69 -4.12 0.24 -10.64
CA ALA A 69 -4.12 1.55 -11.28
C ALA A 69 -5.43 2.33 -11.02
N GLY A 70 -6.59 1.67 -11.13
CA GLY A 70 -7.89 2.27 -10.82
C GLY A 70 -8.04 2.63 -9.35
N CYS A 71 -7.59 1.76 -8.44
CA CYS A 71 -7.55 2.07 -7.01
C CYS A 71 -6.66 3.28 -6.70
N VAL A 72 -5.43 3.31 -7.27
CA VAL A 72 -4.51 4.45 -7.13
C VAL A 72 -5.13 5.73 -7.66
N ALA A 73 -5.84 5.69 -8.79
CA ALA A 73 -6.56 6.85 -9.31
C ALA A 73 -7.64 7.35 -8.33
N ALA A 74 -8.41 6.45 -7.73
CA ALA A 74 -9.46 6.77 -6.78
C ALA A 74 -8.94 7.31 -5.43
N VAL A 75 -7.75 6.88 -5.02
CA VAL A 75 -7.12 7.26 -3.74
C VAL A 75 -5.95 8.23 -3.91
N ARG A 76 -5.80 8.83 -5.11
CA ARG A 76 -4.66 9.67 -5.49
C ARG A 76 -4.38 10.81 -4.50
N GLU A 77 -5.40 11.58 -4.16
CA GLU A 77 -5.27 12.75 -3.29
C GLU A 77 -4.62 12.42 -1.93
N PRO A 78 -5.12 11.46 -1.13
CA PRO A 78 -4.46 11.09 0.12
C PRO A 78 -3.08 10.43 -0.09
N LEU A 79 -2.85 9.70 -1.19
CA LEU A 79 -1.53 9.14 -1.51
C LEU A 79 -0.49 10.24 -1.78
N GLU A 80 -0.87 11.28 -2.51
CA GLU A 80 0.03 12.40 -2.79
C GLU A 80 0.28 13.24 -1.54
N ALA A 81 -0.72 13.43 -0.68
CA ALA A 81 -0.53 14.08 0.63
C ALA A 81 0.42 13.28 1.53
N LEU A 82 0.28 11.95 1.53
CA LEU A 82 1.17 11.05 2.23
C LEU A 82 2.61 11.16 1.69
N ALA A 83 2.80 11.11 0.37
CA ALA A 83 4.12 11.25 -0.25
C ALA A 83 4.76 12.61 0.06
N ARG A 84 3.98 13.71 0.01
CA ARG A 84 4.45 15.07 0.36
C ARG A 84 4.93 15.21 1.80
N SER A 85 4.25 14.55 2.73
CA SER A 85 4.57 14.60 4.16
C SER A 85 5.67 13.61 4.56
N ALA A 86 6.06 12.70 3.66
CA ALA A 86 7.05 11.68 3.93
C ALA A 86 8.46 12.29 3.97
N VAL A 87 9.10 12.22 5.14
CA VAL A 87 10.48 12.64 5.35
C VAL A 87 11.30 11.43 5.76
N ARG A 88 12.29 11.08 4.93
CA ARG A 88 13.28 10.05 5.26
C ARG A 88 14.12 10.55 6.44
N GLN A 89 14.25 9.70 7.44
CA GLN A 89 15.00 10.04 8.64
C GLN A 89 16.42 9.49 8.48
N THR A 90 17.43 10.33 8.71
CA THR A 90 18.79 9.84 8.88
C THR A 90 18.85 9.11 10.21
N PRO A 91 19.32 7.84 10.27
CA PRO A 91 19.42 7.11 11.51
C PRO A 91 20.20 7.91 12.54
N SER A 92 19.61 8.12 13.72
CA SER A 92 20.22 8.81 14.85
C SER A 92 19.99 8.01 16.13
N ARG A 93 20.68 8.39 17.20
CA ARG A 93 20.52 7.75 18.52
C ARG A 93 19.07 7.80 19.03
N ASP A 94 18.31 8.82 18.60
CA ASP A 94 16.92 9.04 19.00
C ASP A 94 15.90 8.45 18.01
N ASN A 95 16.35 7.97 16.84
CA ASN A 95 15.50 7.35 15.83
C ASN A 95 16.20 6.17 15.15
N LEU A 96 16.33 5.08 15.91
CA LEU A 96 16.95 3.84 15.44
C LEU A 96 16.00 2.96 14.61
N PHE A 97 14.70 3.28 14.54
CA PHE A 97 13.67 2.32 14.13
C PHE A 97 12.73 2.79 13.01
N ALA A 98 12.55 4.10 12.78
CA ALA A 98 11.66 4.60 11.75
C ALA A 98 12.45 5.24 10.61
N ALA A 99 12.51 4.57 9.46
CA ALA A 99 13.18 5.08 8.26
C ALA A 99 12.46 6.29 7.63
N VAL A 100 11.21 6.56 8.04
CA VAL A 100 10.38 7.65 7.51
C VAL A 100 9.38 8.15 8.55
N THR A 101 9.17 9.47 8.59
CA THR A 101 8.02 10.11 9.25
C THR A 101 7.02 10.55 8.17
N TYR A 102 5.72 10.49 8.44
CA TYR A 102 4.67 10.79 7.46
C TYR A 102 3.39 11.28 8.16
N ASP A 103 2.48 11.93 7.42
CA ASP A 103 1.15 12.28 7.93
C ASP A 103 0.30 11.02 8.11
N ARG A 104 0.12 10.63 9.37
CA ARG A 104 -0.69 9.48 9.74
C ARG A 104 -2.15 9.62 9.30
N ALA A 105 -2.72 10.82 9.34
CA ALA A 105 -4.09 11.04 8.93
C ALA A 105 -4.27 10.88 7.41
N ALA A 106 -3.26 11.27 6.61
CA ALA A 106 -3.25 10.97 5.18
C ALA A 106 -3.26 9.47 4.91
N TRP A 107 -2.47 8.70 5.66
CA TRP A 107 -2.50 7.23 5.57
C TRP A 107 -3.88 6.65 5.95
N ASP A 108 -4.47 7.08 7.07
CA ASP A 108 -5.77 6.54 7.50
C ASP A 108 -6.89 6.86 6.49
N ARG A 109 -6.87 8.04 5.86
CA ARG A 109 -7.77 8.38 4.74
C ARG A 109 -7.53 7.49 3.51
N ALA A 110 -6.27 7.22 3.17
CA ALA A 110 -5.94 6.33 2.05
C ALA A 110 -6.47 4.91 2.31
N ALA A 111 -6.20 4.36 3.50
CA ALA A 111 -6.66 3.03 3.91
C ALA A 111 -8.19 2.91 3.84
N ALA A 112 -8.92 3.91 4.36
CA ALA A 112 -10.38 3.94 4.29
C ALA A 112 -10.91 3.94 2.84
N ARG A 113 -10.31 4.72 1.93
CA ARG A 113 -10.73 4.73 0.53
C ARG A 113 -10.35 3.45 -0.22
N ILE A 114 -9.24 2.80 0.13
CA ILE A 114 -8.87 1.48 -0.39
C ILE A 114 -9.91 0.44 0.06
N ASP A 115 -10.34 0.51 1.33
CA ASP A 115 -11.40 -0.32 1.87
C ASP A 115 -12.73 -0.13 1.14
N ASP A 116 -13.12 1.11 0.87
CA ASP A 116 -14.33 1.40 0.12
C ASP A 116 -14.23 0.94 -1.34
N TRP A 117 -13.04 1.03 -1.94
CA TRP A 117 -12.78 0.54 -3.30
C TRP A 117 -12.98 -0.97 -3.40
N GLN A 118 -12.40 -1.75 -2.49
CA GLN A 118 -12.49 -3.22 -2.55
C GLN A 118 -13.89 -3.77 -2.26
N ARG A 119 -14.76 -2.99 -1.59
CA ARG A 119 -16.16 -3.37 -1.35
C ARG A 119 -17.09 -3.06 -2.53
N ARG A 120 -16.59 -2.38 -3.58
CA ARG A 120 -17.42 -2.08 -4.76
C ARG A 120 -17.83 -3.39 -5.45
N PRO A 121 -19.05 -3.45 -6.00
CA PRO A 121 -19.45 -4.55 -6.87
C PRO A 121 -18.51 -4.55 -8.07
N HIS A 122 -17.56 -5.48 -8.11
CA HIS A 122 -16.77 -5.72 -9.31
C HIS A 122 -17.68 -6.47 -10.29
N PRO A 123 -17.83 -6.00 -11.55
CA PRO A 123 -18.61 -6.73 -12.54
C PRO A 123 -18.02 -8.14 -12.66
N VAL A 124 -18.85 -9.14 -12.37
CA VAL A 124 -18.49 -10.54 -12.62
C VAL A 124 -18.32 -10.66 -14.13
N PRO A 125 -17.17 -11.12 -14.65
CA PRO A 125 -17.02 -11.32 -16.08
C PRO A 125 -18.07 -12.34 -16.53
N THR A 126 -19.05 -11.88 -17.31
CA THR A 126 -19.98 -12.75 -18.03
C THR A 126 -19.15 -13.60 -18.98
N ARG A 127 -19.15 -14.91 -18.73
CA ARG A 127 -18.59 -15.93 -19.63
C ARG A 127 -19.35 -15.98 -20.94
#